data_AF-A0A0H5QN84-F1
#
_entry.id   AF-A0A0H5QN84-F1
#
_cell.length_a   1.000
_cell.length_b   1.000
_cell.length_c   1.000
_cell.angle_alpha   90.00
_cell.angle_beta   90.00
_cell.angle_gamma   90.00
#
_symmetry.space_group_name_H-M   'P 1'
#
loop_
_entity.id
_entity.type
_entity.pdbx_description
1 polymer ?
#
loop_
_entity_poly.entity_id
_entity_poly.type
_entity_poly.pdbx_seq_one_letter_code
_entity_poly.pdbx_strand_id
1 'polypeptide(L)'
;MNLHFPVCVNLEPVEFLFQDGKPEEELCCEKAAWRIRRELWTLSSRVFSLWNSLVDLLPNIFRVLVTKLWDGFITNNYERFGSCIFRQTFEYSNRFCSLDRQTVKTRQRICNAVRSSQSIGVLGRGPIEDMTLISNVMDHAVMFEERFLQKVVPPTHGDNLSPRESRVRDVIIFVHGYQGSSGDLRLFKNTLLMKTSGLLTLLSTSNEMDTECSIHDMGVRLALEIQSFVMTGKYFESHWQAFGSC
;
A
#
# COMPACT_ATOMS: atom_id res chain seq x y z
N MET A 1 0.22 -24.53 13.64
CA MET A 1 1.68 -24.64 13.79
C MET A 1 1.98 -24.46 15.28
N ASN A 2 2.24 -25.56 16.00
CA ASN A 2 2.58 -25.49 17.42
C ASN A 2 4.06 -25.09 17.53
N LEU A 3 4.32 -23.81 17.77
CA LEU A 3 5.65 -23.33 18.07
C LEU A 3 5.95 -23.67 19.54
N HIS A 4 6.58 -24.83 19.77
CA HIS A 4 7.24 -25.11 21.04
C HIS A 4 8.49 -24.23 21.11
N PHE A 5 8.45 -23.17 21.92
CA PHE A 5 9.62 -22.36 22.24
C PHE A 5 10.23 -22.90 23.54
N PRO A 6 11.40 -23.56 23.52
CA PRO A 6 12.14 -23.89 24.73
C PRO A 6 12.97 -22.68 25.12
N VAL A 7 12.32 -21.65 25.68
CA VAL A 7 13.06 -20.62 26.41
C VAL A 7 12.66 -20.75 27.87
N CYS A 8 13.17 -21.80 28.52
CA CYS A 8 13.24 -21.84 29.98
C CYS A 8 14.27 -20.79 30.40
N VAL A 9 13.86 -19.53 30.48
CA VAL A 9 14.56 -18.58 31.34
C VAL A 9 14.30 -19.09 32.75
N ASN A 10 15.23 -19.86 33.31
CA ASN A 10 15.23 -20.19 34.73
C ASN A 10 15.43 -18.88 35.50
N LEU A 11 14.32 -18.17 35.72
CA LEU A 11 14.25 -17.07 36.66
C LEU A 11 14.24 -17.74 38.03
N GLU A 12 15.43 -17.96 38.60
CA GLU A 12 15.48 -18.33 40.01
C GLU A 12 14.75 -17.24 40.82
N PRO A 13 13.86 -17.65 41.76
CA PRO A 13 13.15 -16.70 42.59
C PRO A 13 14.17 -15.78 43.24
N VAL A 14 13.93 -14.46 43.12
CA VAL A 14 14.68 -13.49 43.91
C VAL A 14 14.17 -13.64 45.33
N GLU A 15 14.70 -14.62 46.05
CA GLU A 15 14.70 -14.58 47.49
C GLU A 15 15.49 -13.32 47.85
N PHE A 16 14.76 -12.27 48.20
CA PHE A 16 15.33 -11.14 48.92
C PHE A 16 15.92 -11.73 50.19
N LEU A 17 17.23 -12.02 50.15
CA LEU A 17 18.04 -12.44 51.28
C LEU A 17 18.16 -11.26 52.27
N PHE A 18 17.05 -10.87 52.88
CA PHE A 18 17.08 -10.40 54.24
C PHE A 18 17.32 -11.65 55.07
N GLN A 19 18.60 -11.93 55.34
CA GLN A 19 18.95 -12.92 56.35
C GLN A 19 18.45 -12.38 57.70
N ASP A 20 17.20 -12.70 58.02
CA ASP A 20 16.62 -12.51 59.34
C ASP A 20 17.51 -13.24 60.36
N GLY A 21 18.21 -12.48 61.21
CA GLY A 21 18.81 -13.05 62.42
C GLY A 21 20.27 -12.71 62.71
N LYS A 22 20.95 -11.82 61.99
CA LYS A 22 22.19 -11.22 62.51
C LYS A 22 21.91 -9.87 63.17
N PRO A 23 22.40 -9.63 64.40
CA PRO A 23 22.21 -8.36 65.09
C PRO A 23 22.76 -7.23 64.22
N GLU A 24 22.02 -6.12 64.16
CA GLU A 24 22.33 -4.94 63.35
C GLU A 24 23.70 -4.38 63.73
N GLU A 25 24.77 -4.84 63.06
CA GLU A 25 25.97 -4.03 62.91
C GLU A 25 25.55 -2.73 62.23
N GLU A 26 25.85 -1.58 62.86
CA GLU A 26 25.56 -0.25 62.32
C GLU A 26 25.84 -0.21 60.81
N LEU A 27 24.78 0.05 60.04
CA LEU A 27 24.84 0.08 58.59
C LEU A 27 25.62 1.33 58.16
N CYS A 28 26.94 1.20 58.01
CA CYS A 28 27.76 2.27 57.45
C CYS A 28 27.29 2.59 56.02
N CYS A 29 27.27 3.89 55.67
CA CYS A 29 26.88 4.39 54.35
C CYS A 29 27.59 3.66 53.19
N GLU A 30 28.83 3.23 53.40
CA GLU A 30 29.60 2.46 52.42
C GLU A 30 28.98 1.07 52.14
N LYS A 31 28.55 0.35 53.19
CA LYS A 31 27.86 -0.94 53.06
C LYS A 31 26.52 -0.79 52.34
N ALA A 32 25.77 0.28 52.63
CA ALA A 32 24.50 0.58 51.97
C ALA A 32 24.69 0.92 50.48
N ALA A 33 25.66 1.78 50.15
CA ALA A 33 25.99 2.14 48.78
C ALA A 33 26.44 0.93 47.96
N TRP A 34 27.25 0.04 48.54
CA TRP A 34 27.68 -1.19 47.89
C TRP A 34 26.52 -2.14 47.60
N ARG A 35 25.56 -2.29 48.54
CA ARG A 35 24.35 -3.10 48.33
C ARG A 35 23.49 -2.56 47.19
N ILE A 36 23.20 -1.25 47.20
CA ILE A 36 22.41 -0.60 46.13
C ILE A 36 23.10 -0.79 44.77
N ARG A 37 24.42 -0.56 44.70
CA ARG A 37 25.20 -0.76 43.46
C ARG A 37 25.08 -2.19 42.95
N ARG A 38 25.21 -3.19 43.83
CA ARG A 38 25.10 -4.61 43.48
C ARG A 38 23.71 -4.97 42.96
N GLU A 39 22.67 -4.47 43.62
CA GLU A 39 21.27 -4.68 43.21
C GLU A 39 20.99 -4.03 41.86
N LEU A 40 21.42 -2.78 41.65
CA LEU A 40 21.28 -2.07 40.39
C LEU A 40 21.99 -2.80 39.24
N TRP A 41 23.21 -3.30 39.49
CA TRP A 41 23.95 -4.10 38.52
C TRP A 41 23.21 -5.39 38.14
N THR A 42 22.66 -6.09 39.15
CA THR A 42 21.91 -7.34 38.95
C THR A 42 20.63 -7.08 38.17
N LEU A 43 19.90 -6.02 38.51
CA LEU A 43 18.69 -5.59 37.80
C LEU A 43 19.01 -5.21 36.35
N SER A 44 20.03 -4.40 36.13
CA SER A 44 20.46 -3.98 34.79
C SER A 44 20.84 -5.17 33.92
N SER A 45 21.59 -6.13 34.47
CA SER A 45 21.98 -7.36 33.76
C SER A 45 20.77 -8.19 33.34
N ARG A 46 19.76 -8.31 34.22
CA ARG A 46 18.52 -9.04 33.91
C ARG A 46 17.67 -8.33 32.87
N VAL A 47 17.51 -7.01 32.99
CA VAL A 47 16.80 -6.19 32.00
C VAL A 47 17.48 -6.30 30.64
N PHE A 48 18.81 -6.25 30.60
CA PHE A 48 19.59 -6.40 29.37
C PHE A 48 19.40 -7.80 28.74
N SER A 49 19.43 -8.87 29.54
CA SER A 49 19.19 -10.23 29.05
C SER A 49 17.77 -10.41 28.50
N LEU A 50 16.77 -9.86 29.18
CA LEU A 50 15.37 -9.89 28.73
C LEU A 50 15.19 -9.09 27.44
N TRP A 51 15.81 -7.91 27.35
CA TRP A 51 15.80 -7.08 26.15
C TRP A 51 16.40 -7.81 24.95
N ASN A 52 17.59 -8.41 25.09
CA ASN A 52 18.20 -9.16 23.99
C ASN A 52 17.36 -10.37 23.58
N SER A 53 16.79 -11.08 24.56
CA SER A 53 15.86 -12.19 24.27
C SER A 53 14.64 -11.71 23.48
N LEU A 54 14.10 -10.53 23.81
CA LEU A 54 13.01 -9.93 23.05
C LEU A 54 13.45 -9.55 21.63
N VAL A 55 14.63 -8.95 21.47
CA VAL A 55 15.21 -8.58 20.16
C VAL A 55 15.41 -9.81 19.29
N ASP A 56 15.92 -10.91 19.84
CA ASP A 56 16.13 -12.17 19.12
C ASP A 56 14.80 -12.84 18.71
N LEU A 57 13.76 -12.67 19.52
CA LEU A 57 12.41 -13.14 19.20
C LEU A 57 11.68 -12.23 18.21
N LEU A 58 12.09 -10.96 18.09
CA LEU A 58 11.37 -9.93 17.35
C LEU A 58 11.16 -10.31 15.87
N PRO A 59 12.14 -10.86 15.11
CA PRO A 59 11.91 -11.29 13.73
C PRO A 59 10.85 -12.38 13.59
N ASN A 60 10.81 -13.33 14.54
CA ASN A 60 9.88 -14.45 14.53
C ASN A 60 8.46 -13.99 14.88
N ILE A 61 8.34 -13.17 15.91
CA ILE A 61 7.09 -12.54 16.31
C ILE A 61 6.59 -11.64 15.18
N PHE A 62 7.48 -10.82 14.60
CA PHE A 62 7.16 -9.92 13.50
C PHE A 62 6.59 -10.69 12.31
N ARG A 63 7.18 -11.82 11.89
CA ARG A 63 6.62 -12.60 10.78
C ARG A 63 5.18 -13.04 11.05
N VAL A 64 4.92 -13.65 12.21
CA VAL A 64 3.58 -14.15 12.56
C VAL A 64 2.59 -13.00 12.77
N LEU A 65 3.02 -11.95 13.44
CA LEU A 65 2.21 -10.77 13.74
C LEU A 65 1.88 -10.01 12.45
N VAL A 66 2.86 -9.77 11.59
CA VAL A 66 2.67 -9.11 10.30
C VAL A 66 1.73 -9.90 9.43
N THR A 67 1.85 -11.23 9.31
CA THR A 67 0.87 -11.99 8.51
C THR A 67 -0.56 -11.81 9.04
N LYS A 68 -0.77 -11.94 10.36
CA LYS A 68 -2.10 -11.77 10.95
C LYS A 68 -2.64 -10.35 10.82
N LEU A 69 -1.79 -9.35 11.06
CA LEU A 69 -2.17 -7.95 10.97
C LEU A 69 -2.36 -7.51 9.51
N TRP A 70 -1.60 -8.08 8.58
CA TRP A 70 -1.69 -7.78 7.16
C TRP A 70 -3.03 -8.20 6.59
N ASP A 71 -3.52 -9.40 6.92
CA ASP A 71 -4.83 -9.86 6.44
C ASP A 71 -5.97 -8.96 6.94
N GLY A 72 -5.93 -8.60 8.23
CA GLY A 72 -6.87 -7.64 8.82
C GLY A 72 -6.75 -6.23 8.22
N PHE A 73 -5.52 -5.77 7.99
CA PHE A 73 -5.23 -4.50 7.35
C PHE A 73 -5.76 -4.47 5.91
N ILE A 74 -5.49 -5.49 5.09
CA ILE A 74 -5.95 -5.58 3.71
C ILE A 74 -7.47 -5.60 3.66
N THR A 75 -8.12 -6.41 4.50
CA THR A 75 -9.59 -6.50 4.53
C THR A 75 -10.21 -5.15 4.91
N ASN A 76 -9.74 -4.53 5.99
CA ASN A 76 -10.26 -3.23 6.44
C ASN A 76 -10.00 -2.12 5.42
N ASN A 77 -8.81 -2.08 4.81
CA ASN A 77 -8.49 -1.08 3.80
C ASN A 77 -9.26 -1.31 2.51
N TYR A 78 -9.48 -2.56 2.09
CA TYR A 78 -10.26 -2.86 0.90
C TYR A 78 -11.69 -2.33 1.01
N GLU A 79 -12.34 -2.57 2.16
CA GLU A 79 -13.69 -2.03 2.43
C GLU A 79 -13.69 -0.51 2.48
N ARG A 80 -12.70 0.10 3.15
CA ARG A 80 -12.55 1.55 3.25
C ARG A 80 -12.35 2.21 1.90
N PHE A 81 -11.38 1.76 1.11
CA PHE A 81 -11.17 2.29 -0.24
C PHE A 81 -12.36 1.99 -1.14
N GLY A 82 -12.96 0.80 -1.00
CA GLY A 82 -14.18 0.41 -1.72
C GLY A 82 -15.34 1.37 -1.50
N SER A 83 -15.51 1.89 -0.28
CA SER A 83 -16.53 2.88 0.06
C SER A 83 -16.31 4.25 -0.59
N CYS A 84 -15.06 4.57 -0.96
CA CYS A 84 -14.68 5.81 -1.62
C CYS A 84 -14.57 5.68 -3.14
N ILE A 85 -14.82 4.49 -3.72
CA ILE A 85 -14.74 4.24 -5.16
C ILE A 85 -16.15 4.13 -5.75
N PHE A 86 -16.55 5.14 -6.51
CA PHE A 86 -17.82 5.19 -7.22
C PHE A 86 -17.64 4.66 -8.64
N ARG A 87 -18.29 3.53 -8.93
CA ARG A 87 -18.18 2.85 -10.23
C ARG A 87 -19.34 3.23 -11.13
N GLN A 88 -19.03 3.67 -12.35
CA GLN A 88 -20.01 3.98 -13.38
C GLN A 88 -19.70 3.16 -14.62
N THR A 89 -20.73 2.56 -15.21
CA THR A 89 -20.58 1.78 -16.45
C THR A 89 -21.27 2.54 -17.58
N PHE A 90 -20.55 2.75 -18.67
CA PHE A 90 -21.00 3.46 -19.85
C PHE A 90 -20.92 2.56 -21.09
N GLU A 91 -21.68 2.91 -22.12
CA GLU A 91 -21.53 2.31 -23.44
C GLU A 91 -20.20 2.72 -24.07
N TYR A 92 -19.53 1.80 -24.77
CA TYR A 92 -18.25 2.06 -25.41
C TYR A 92 -18.26 3.23 -26.41
N SER A 93 -19.40 3.53 -27.03
CA SER A 93 -19.59 4.70 -27.90
C SER A 93 -19.32 6.02 -27.16
N ASN A 94 -19.56 6.06 -25.85
CA ASN A 94 -19.48 7.28 -25.05
C ASN A 94 -18.08 7.56 -24.49
N ARG A 95 -17.07 6.73 -24.81
CA ARG A 95 -15.70 6.85 -24.27
C ARG A 95 -14.98 8.16 -24.62
N PHE A 96 -15.42 8.83 -25.68
CA PHE A 96 -14.87 10.11 -26.11
C PHE A 96 -15.77 11.29 -25.77
N CYS A 97 -16.93 11.05 -25.15
CA CYS A 97 -17.78 12.13 -24.70
C CYS A 97 -17.07 12.82 -23.52
N SER A 98 -16.78 14.10 -23.69
CA SER A 98 -16.34 14.95 -22.58
C SER A 98 -17.36 14.85 -21.45
N LEU A 99 -16.88 14.75 -20.21
CA LEU A 99 -17.73 14.87 -19.02
C LEU A 99 -18.56 16.14 -19.13
N ASP A 100 -19.89 15.99 -19.11
CA ASP A 100 -20.77 17.15 -19.13
C ASP A 100 -20.63 17.94 -17.81
N ARG A 101 -20.93 19.24 -17.89
CA ARG A 101 -20.84 20.14 -16.72
C ARG A 101 -21.70 19.65 -15.56
N GLN A 102 -22.79 18.93 -15.85
CA GLN A 102 -23.67 18.39 -14.84
C GLN A 102 -23.05 17.19 -14.11
N THR A 103 -22.39 16.26 -14.81
CA THR A 103 -21.67 15.14 -14.17
C THR A 103 -20.57 15.66 -13.26
N VAL A 104 -19.81 16.67 -13.68
CA VAL A 104 -18.78 17.29 -12.82
C VAL A 104 -19.40 17.85 -11.54
N LYS A 105 -20.52 18.59 -11.64
CA LYS A 105 -21.24 19.10 -10.46
C LYS A 105 -21.77 17.98 -9.57
N THR A 106 -22.29 16.91 -10.17
CA THR A 106 -22.78 15.74 -9.44
C THR A 106 -21.64 15.04 -8.69
N ARG A 107 -20.49 14.82 -9.33
CA ARG A 107 -19.29 14.25 -8.70
C ARG A 107 -18.79 15.12 -7.55
N GLN A 108 -18.76 16.44 -7.74
CA GLN A 108 -18.38 17.36 -6.66
C GLN A 108 -19.34 17.25 -5.46
N ARG A 109 -20.65 17.15 -5.71
CA ARG A 109 -21.64 16.96 -4.63
C ARG A 109 -21.44 15.63 -3.91
N ILE A 110 -21.17 14.55 -4.65
CA ILE A 110 -20.86 13.24 -4.07
C ILE A 110 -19.60 13.34 -3.21
N CYS A 111 -18.50 13.91 -3.72
CA CYS A 111 -17.28 14.12 -2.94
C CYS A 111 -17.54 14.89 -1.64
N ASN A 112 -18.29 16.00 -1.73
CA ASN A 112 -18.61 16.82 -0.57
C ASN A 112 -19.48 16.05 0.44
N ALA A 113 -20.48 15.30 -0.04
CA ALA A 113 -21.35 14.48 0.81
C ALA A 113 -20.59 13.34 1.49
N VAL A 114 -19.68 12.69 0.77
CA VAL A 114 -18.83 11.61 1.31
C VAL A 114 -17.89 12.17 2.38
N ARG A 115 -17.24 13.31 2.13
CA ARG A 115 -16.35 13.96 3.10
C ARG A 115 -17.08 14.53 4.31
N SER A 116 -18.33 14.99 4.14
CA SER A 116 -19.16 15.47 5.26
C SER A 116 -19.86 14.33 6.01
N SER A 117 -19.94 13.13 5.43
CA SER A 117 -20.56 11.98 6.07
C SER A 117 -19.70 11.46 7.23
N GLN A 118 -20.33 11.28 8.40
CA GLN A 118 -19.68 10.61 9.52
C GLN A 118 -19.46 9.11 9.27
N SER A 119 -20.07 8.53 8.21
CA SER A 119 -19.98 7.10 7.90
C SER A 119 -18.56 6.64 7.55
N ILE A 120 -17.67 7.52 7.08
CA ILE A 120 -16.25 7.17 6.93
C ILE A 120 -15.60 6.92 8.30
N GLY A 121 -15.96 7.71 9.31
CA GLY A 121 -15.49 7.50 10.69
C GLY A 121 -16.04 6.21 11.33
N VAL A 122 -17.15 5.68 10.81
CA VAL A 122 -17.79 4.43 11.28
C VAL A 122 -17.06 3.19 10.75
N LEU A 123 -16.30 3.31 9.65
CA LEU A 123 -15.39 2.26 9.20
C LEU A 123 -14.22 2.18 10.19
N GLY A 124 -14.40 1.37 11.23
CA GLY A 124 -13.56 1.30 12.43
C GLY A 124 -12.07 1.41 12.15
N ARG A 125 -11.35 2.11 13.03
CA ARG A 125 -9.89 2.20 12.96
C ARG A 125 -9.29 0.80 12.94
N GLY A 126 -8.34 0.60 12.04
CA GLY A 126 -7.58 -0.64 12.02
C GLY A 126 -6.87 -0.83 13.37
N PRO A 127 -6.58 -2.08 13.78
CA PRO A 127 -5.86 -2.33 15.03
C PRO A 127 -4.49 -1.65 15.07
N ILE A 128 -3.88 -1.44 13.90
CA ILE A 128 -2.70 -0.60 13.70
C ILE A 128 -2.97 0.29 12.49
N GLU A 129 -2.91 1.59 12.70
CA GLU A 129 -3.06 2.59 11.64
C GLU A 129 -2.08 3.73 11.89
N ASP A 130 -1.40 4.16 10.82
CA ASP A 130 -0.56 5.35 10.89
C ASP A 130 -1.46 6.58 10.80
N MET A 131 -1.68 7.20 11.96
CA MET A 131 -2.51 8.40 12.10
C MET A 131 -1.94 9.62 11.36
N THR A 132 -0.68 9.56 10.91
CA THR A 132 -0.06 10.66 10.14
C THR A 132 -0.40 10.60 8.66
N LEU A 133 -0.61 9.40 8.10
CA LEU A 133 -0.90 9.23 6.68
C LEU A 133 -2.34 9.63 6.32
N ILE A 134 -3.27 9.54 7.28
CA ILE A 134 -4.69 9.82 7.07
C ILE A 134 -5.24 10.57 8.29
N SER A 135 -4.73 11.77 8.50
CA SER A 135 -5.04 12.57 9.70
C SER A 135 -6.43 13.22 9.64
N ASN A 136 -6.95 13.51 8.44
CA ASN A 136 -8.24 14.18 8.25
C ASN A 136 -9.09 13.48 7.18
N VAL A 137 -10.36 13.21 7.51
CA VAL A 137 -11.37 12.65 6.59
C VAL A 137 -11.56 13.54 5.36
N MET A 138 -11.35 14.85 5.49
CA MET A 138 -11.43 15.80 4.37
C MET A 138 -10.37 15.55 3.30
N ASP A 139 -9.24 14.95 3.68
CA ASP A 139 -8.12 14.67 2.78
C ASP A 139 -8.26 13.31 2.06
N HIS A 140 -9.33 12.56 2.35
CA HIS A 140 -9.57 11.29 1.66
C HIS A 140 -9.82 11.52 0.17
N ALA A 141 -9.11 10.73 -0.64
CA ALA A 141 -9.35 10.62 -2.07
C ALA A 141 -10.70 9.93 -2.32
N VAL A 142 -11.58 10.60 -3.07
CA VAL A 142 -12.81 10.02 -3.61
C VAL A 142 -12.55 9.72 -5.07
N MET A 143 -12.68 8.45 -5.46
CA MET A 143 -12.35 7.97 -6.79
C MET A 143 -13.61 7.68 -7.58
N PHE A 144 -13.60 8.04 -8.87
CA PHE A 144 -14.64 7.66 -9.82
C PHE A 144 -14.02 6.72 -10.85
N GLU A 145 -14.50 5.49 -10.89
CA GLU A 145 -14.08 4.48 -11.85
C GLU A 145 -15.11 4.42 -12.98
N GLU A 146 -14.69 4.73 -14.21
CA GLU A 146 -15.52 4.66 -15.39
C GLU A 146 -15.17 3.40 -16.19
N ARG A 147 -16.17 2.53 -16.42
CA ARG A 147 -16.03 1.30 -17.20
C ARG A 147 -16.79 1.44 -18.51
N PHE A 148 -16.12 1.28 -19.63
CA PHE A 148 -16.74 1.35 -20.95
C PHE A 148 -16.88 -0.06 -21.52
N LEU A 149 -18.11 -0.58 -21.58
CA LEU A 149 -18.37 -1.92 -22.09
C LEU A 149 -18.64 -1.88 -23.59
N GLN A 150 -17.88 -2.66 -24.35
CA GLN A 150 -18.22 -2.96 -25.74
C GLN A 150 -19.45 -3.87 -25.71
N LYS A 151 -20.47 -3.54 -26.51
CA LYS A 151 -21.57 -4.49 -26.77
C LYS A 151 -20.92 -5.74 -27.37
N VAL A 152 -20.92 -6.83 -26.60
CA VAL A 152 -20.54 -8.13 -27.12
C VAL A 152 -21.60 -8.45 -28.16
N VAL A 153 -21.25 -8.28 -29.44
CA VAL A 153 -22.10 -8.74 -30.53
C VAL A 153 -22.06 -10.27 -30.42
N PRO A 154 -23.18 -10.94 -30.10
CA PRO A 154 -23.19 -12.39 -30.05
C PRO A 154 -22.70 -12.90 -31.41
N PRO A 155 -21.83 -13.92 -31.43
CA PRO A 155 -21.20 -14.36 -32.67
C PRO A 155 -22.28 -14.71 -33.69
N THR A 156 -22.38 -13.90 -34.74
CA THR A 156 -23.25 -14.18 -35.87
C THR A 156 -22.73 -15.46 -36.50
N HIS A 157 -23.54 -16.52 -36.49
CA HIS A 157 -23.22 -17.86 -36.98
C HIS A 157 -22.33 -17.85 -38.24
N GLY A 158 -21.10 -18.37 -38.16
CA GLY A 158 -20.32 -18.72 -39.36
C GLY A 158 -18.80 -18.77 -39.25
N ASP A 159 -18.17 -17.94 -38.42
CA ASP A 159 -16.70 -17.84 -38.44
C ASP A 159 -16.04 -18.84 -37.47
N ASN A 160 -15.70 -20.02 -38.01
CA ASN A 160 -14.79 -21.01 -37.41
C ASN A 160 -13.33 -20.52 -37.38
N LEU A 161 -13.09 -19.28 -36.97
CA LEU A 161 -11.75 -18.83 -36.62
C LEU A 161 -11.52 -19.27 -35.18
N SER A 162 -10.67 -20.29 -35.02
CA SER A 162 -10.10 -20.68 -33.72
C SER A 162 -9.78 -19.41 -32.94
N PRO A 163 -10.20 -19.27 -31.67
CA PRO A 163 -9.91 -18.08 -30.89
C PRO A 163 -8.40 -17.94 -30.84
N ARG A 164 -7.84 -17.06 -31.68
CA ARG A 164 -6.50 -16.55 -31.46
C ARG A 164 -6.62 -15.91 -30.09
N GLU A 165 -6.00 -16.52 -29.10
CA GLU A 165 -5.74 -15.90 -27.81
C GLU A 165 -4.90 -14.66 -28.09
N SER A 166 -5.54 -13.58 -28.55
CA SER A 166 -4.98 -12.25 -28.44
C SER A 166 -4.91 -12.05 -26.94
N ARG A 167 -3.73 -12.34 -26.36
CA ARG A 167 -3.43 -11.95 -24.99
C ARG A 167 -3.62 -10.45 -24.94
N VAL A 168 -4.79 -10.01 -24.50
CA VAL A 168 -5.10 -8.62 -24.27
C VAL A 168 -4.13 -8.21 -23.17
N ARG A 169 -3.10 -7.45 -23.54
CA ARG A 169 -2.17 -6.89 -22.57
C ARG A 169 -2.77 -5.61 -22.04
N ASP A 170 -3.03 -5.58 -20.74
CA ASP A 170 -3.42 -4.36 -20.06
C ASP A 170 -2.23 -3.40 -20.06
N VAL A 171 -2.44 -2.21 -20.63
CA VAL A 171 -1.49 -1.10 -20.60
C VAL A 171 -1.94 -0.11 -19.55
N ILE A 172 -1.03 0.27 -18.67
CA ILE A 172 -1.31 1.25 -17.62
C ILE A 172 -0.47 2.50 -17.89
N ILE A 173 -1.15 3.63 -17.99
CA ILE A 173 -0.55 4.91 -18.35
C ILE A 173 -0.66 5.83 -17.14
N PHE A 174 0.48 6.23 -16.60
CA PHE A 174 0.58 7.14 -15.48
C PHE A 174 0.75 8.56 -16.01
N VAL A 175 -0.26 9.40 -15.79
CA VAL A 175 -0.30 10.80 -16.23
C VAL A 175 -0.43 11.68 -15.00
N HIS A 176 0.48 12.64 -14.84
CA HIS A 176 0.45 13.58 -13.72
C HIS A 176 -0.51 14.75 -14.01
N GLY A 177 -0.96 15.40 -12.93
CA GLY A 177 -1.79 16.60 -13.02
C GLY A 177 -0.99 17.87 -13.32
N TYR A 178 -1.68 19.01 -13.29
CA TYR A 178 -1.08 20.35 -13.41
C TYR A 178 0.03 20.54 -12.35
N GLN A 179 1.20 21.04 -12.78
CA GLN A 179 2.42 21.19 -11.97
C GLN A 179 2.98 19.91 -11.33
N GLY A 180 2.45 18.74 -11.68
CA GLY A 180 3.02 17.45 -11.28
C GLY A 180 4.15 17.00 -12.21
N SER A 181 4.82 15.92 -11.81
CA SER A 181 5.88 15.26 -12.58
C SER A 181 5.70 13.74 -12.59
N SER A 182 6.36 13.07 -13.53
CA SER A 182 6.54 11.62 -13.53
C SER A 182 7.18 11.09 -12.25
N GLY A 183 8.00 11.91 -11.59
CA GLY A 183 8.61 11.61 -10.30
C GLY A 183 7.56 11.26 -9.25
N ASP A 184 6.46 12.02 -9.21
CA ASP A 184 5.39 11.86 -8.22
C ASP A 184 4.66 10.51 -8.38
N LEU A 185 4.53 10.03 -9.62
CA LEU A 185 3.84 8.78 -9.93
C LEU A 185 4.78 7.56 -9.97
N ARG A 186 6.09 7.77 -9.90
CA ARG A 186 7.10 6.70 -9.99
C ARG A 186 6.93 5.66 -8.87
N LEU A 187 6.67 6.12 -7.65
CA LEU A 187 6.47 5.23 -6.51
C LEU A 187 5.24 4.32 -6.71
N PHE A 188 4.15 4.89 -7.24
CA PHE A 188 2.94 4.14 -7.53
C PHE A 188 3.17 3.09 -8.63
N LYS A 189 3.84 3.47 -9.72
CA LYS A 189 4.25 2.55 -10.79
C LYS A 189 5.09 1.39 -10.24
N ASN A 190 6.14 1.70 -9.47
CA ASN A 190 7.04 0.68 -8.94
C ASN A 190 6.30 -0.28 -7.99
N THR A 191 5.44 0.25 -7.14
CA THR A 191 4.60 -0.56 -6.25
C THR A 191 3.69 -1.49 -7.03
N LEU A 192 3.10 -1.00 -8.13
CA LEU A 192 2.23 -1.81 -8.98
C LEU A 192 3.00 -2.92 -9.70
N LEU A 193 4.18 -2.61 -10.25
CA LEU A 193 5.04 -3.59 -10.93
C LEU A 193 5.57 -4.69 -10.00
N MET A 194 5.77 -4.39 -8.71
CA MET A 194 6.12 -5.42 -7.71
C MET A 194 4.96 -6.38 -7.44
N LYS A 195 3.71 -5.90 -7.54
CA LYS A 195 2.51 -6.71 -7.27
C LYS A 195 2.06 -7.53 -8.47
N THR A 196 2.27 -7.00 -9.68
CA THR A 196 1.79 -7.62 -10.91
C THR A 196 2.91 -7.66 -11.94
N SER A 197 3.46 -8.85 -12.16
CA SER A 197 4.46 -9.09 -13.20
C SER A 197 3.84 -9.03 -14.59
N GLY A 198 4.56 -8.46 -15.56
CA GLY A 198 4.15 -8.47 -16.97
C GLY A 198 3.21 -7.35 -17.40
N LEU A 199 2.91 -6.39 -16.51
CA LEU A 199 2.21 -5.16 -16.89
C LEU A 199 3.07 -4.28 -17.78
N LEU A 200 2.49 -3.78 -18.86
CA LEU A 200 3.13 -2.77 -19.69
C LEU A 200 2.75 -1.38 -19.16
N THR A 201 3.72 -0.67 -18.58
CA THR A 201 3.47 0.63 -17.94
C THR A 201 4.20 1.76 -18.66
N LEU A 202 3.50 2.85 -18.95
CA LEU A 202 4.09 4.11 -19.41
C LEU A 202 3.99 5.16 -18.29
N LEU A 203 5.08 5.86 -18.03
CA LEU A 203 5.11 7.00 -17.12
C LEU A 203 5.30 8.25 -17.97
N SER A 204 4.22 9.00 -18.20
CA SER A 204 4.20 10.12 -19.15
C SER A 204 5.09 11.25 -18.67
N THR A 205 5.92 11.78 -19.57
CA THR A 205 6.75 12.99 -19.35
C THR A 205 6.39 14.12 -20.31
N SER A 206 5.47 13.87 -21.24
CA SER A 206 5.15 14.76 -22.37
C SER A 206 4.68 16.17 -22.02
N ASN A 207 4.21 16.38 -20.78
CA ASN A 207 3.67 17.66 -20.32
C ASN A 207 4.45 18.25 -19.12
N GLU A 208 5.58 17.67 -18.70
CA GLU A 208 6.30 18.13 -17.49
C GLU A 208 6.87 19.55 -17.61
N MET A 209 7.36 19.90 -18.80
CA MET A 209 8.09 21.16 -19.03
C MET A 209 7.23 22.29 -19.58
N ASP A 210 5.96 22.01 -19.91
CA ASP A 210 5.08 22.98 -20.54
C ASP A 210 3.61 22.67 -20.19
N THR A 211 3.25 23.08 -18.97
CA THR A 211 1.90 22.95 -18.39
C THR A 211 1.01 24.17 -18.63
N GLU A 212 1.55 25.24 -19.23
CA GLU A 212 0.86 26.52 -19.43
C GLU A 212 0.09 26.59 -20.76
N CYS A 213 0.28 25.62 -21.64
CA CYS A 213 -0.40 25.53 -22.93
C CYS A 213 -1.88 25.11 -22.80
N SER A 214 -2.59 25.12 -23.93
CA SER A 214 -3.99 24.69 -23.94
C SER A 214 -4.11 23.19 -23.62
N ILE A 215 -5.19 22.80 -22.93
CA ILE A 215 -5.50 21.39 -22.64
C ILE A 215 -5.52 20.55 -23.92
N HIS A 216 -5.92 21.15 -25.05
CA HIS A 216 -5.89 20.51 -26.35
C HIS A 216 -4.47 20.10 -26.74
N ASP A 217 -3.50 21.01 -26.66
CA ASP A 217 -2.11 20.75 -27.02
C ASP A 217 -1.44 19.75 -26.08
N MET A 218 -1.73 19.84 -24.77
CA MET A 218 -1.30 18.84 -23.78
C MET A 218 -1.83 17.45 -24.11
N GLY A 219 -3.10 17.37 -24.54
CA GLY A 219 -3.76 16.14 -24.94
C GLY A 219 -3.16 15.52 -26.20
N VAL A 220 -2.84 16.35 -27.21
CA VAL A 220 -2.17 15.90 -28.43
C VAL A 220 -0.80 15.31 -28.12
N ARG A 221 0.00 16.00 -27.30
CA ARG A 221 1.34 15.50 -26.90
C ARG A 221 1.26 14.16 -26.17
N LEU A 222 0.38 14.06 -25.19
CA LEU A 222 0.15 12.81 -24.47
C LEU A 222 -0.30 11.69 -25.43
N ALA A 223 -1.23 11.97 -26.35
CA ALA A 223 -1.70 10.98 -27.31
C ALA A 223 -0.58 10.47 -28.22
N LEU A 224 0.31 11.35 -28.68
CA LEU A 224 1.47 10.98 -29.49
C LEU A 224 2.47 10.11 -28.73
N GLU A 225 2.75 10.43 -27.45
CA GLU A 225 3.61 9.61 -26.59
C GLU A 225 3.04 8.22 -26.37
N ILE A 226 1.74 8.14 -26.06
CA ILE A 226 1.03 6.86 -25.88
C ILE A 226 1.07 6.05 -27.18
N GLN A 227 0.80 6.69 -28.33
CA GLN A 227 0.84 6.02 -29.62
C GLN A 227 2.25 5.46 -29.90
N SER A 228 3.29 6.27 -29.70
CA SER A 228 4.69 5.88 -29.87
C SER A 228 5.06 4.72 -28.95
N PHE A 229 4.65 4.77 -27.68
CA PHE A 229 4.87 3.71 -26.71
C PHE A 229 4.18 2.39 -27.11
N VAL A 230 2.91 2.44 -27.49
CA VAL A 230 2.14 1.26 -27.91
C VAL A 230 2.72 0.65 -29.19
N MET A 231 3.14 1.49 -30.14
CA MET A 231 3.79 1.02 -31.37
C MET A 231 5.15 0.38 -31.07
N THR A 232 6.01 1.04 -30.28
CA THR A 232 7.34 0.52 -29.90
C THR A 232 7.25 -0.76 -29.07
N GLY A 233 6.28 -0.84 -28.15
CA GLY A 233 6.03 -2.04 -27.37
C GLY A 233 5.71 -3.27 -28.25
N LYS A 234 4.99 -3.06 -29.37
CA LYS A 234 4.76 -4.13 -30.37
C LYS A 234 6.03 -4.56 -31.09
N TYR A 235 6.97 -3.64 -31.35
CA TYR A 235 8.26 -3.96 -32.00
C TYR A 235 9.21 -4.72 -31.08
N PHE A 236 9.22 -4.43 -29.78
CA PHE A 236 10.08 -5.13 -28.82
C PHE A 236 9.68 -6.62 -28.69
N GLU A 237 8.40 -6.93 -28.86
CA GLU A 237 7.87 -8.28 -28.72
C GLU A 237 8.13 -9.17 -29.95
N SER A 238 8.06 -8.61 -31.17
CA SER A 238 8.45 -9.35 -32.37
C SER A 238 9.93 -9.76 -32.35
N HIS A 239 10.77 -8.97 -31.69
CA HIS A 239 12.18 -9.30 -31.47
C HIS A 239 12.38 -10.24 -30.27
N TRP A 240 11.71 -10.02 -29.13
CA TRP A 240 11.88 -10.90 -27.96
C TRP A 240 11.39 -12.34 -28.21
N GLN A 241 10.30 -12.54 -28.96
CA GLN A 241 9.83 -13.89 -29.33
C GLN A 241 10.81 -14.62 -30.26
N ALA A 242 11.58 -13.89 -31.07
CA ALA A 242 12.65 -14.47 -31.89
C ALA A 242 13.85 -14.96 -31.06
N PHE A 243 14.07 -14.39 -29.87
CA PHE A 243 15.16 -14.78 -28.96
C PHE A 243 14.74 -15.83 -27.91
N GLY A 244 13.44 -15.93 -27.58
CA GLY A 244 12.92 -16.87 -26.58
C GLY A 244 12.56 -18.28 -27.11
N SER A 245 12.92 -18.59 -28.36
CA SER A 245 12.61 -19.88 -29.01
C SER A 245 13.85 -20.79 -29.20
N CYS A 246 14.95 -20.51 -28.51
CA CYS A 246 16.13 -21.38 -28.42
C CYS A 246 16.17 -22.12 -27.08
#